data_AF-A0AAB0ACH1-F1
#
_entry.id   AF-A0AAB0ACH1-F1
#
_cell.length_a   1.000
_cell.length_b   1.000
_cell.length_c   1.000
_cell.angle_alpha   90.00
_cell.angle_beta   90.00
_cell.angle_gamma   90.00
#
_symmetry.space_group_name_H-M   'P 1'
#
loop_
_entity.id
_entity.type
_entity.pdbx_description
1 polymer ?
#
loop_
_entity_poly.entity_id
_entity_poly.type
_entity_poly.pdbx_seq_one_letter_code
_entity_poly.pdbx_strand_id
1 'polypeptide(L)'
;MNVLGRIVHTTIYCRAPLVTSSLRSVPAAVSNHHHQIQYASKSSKAAVGDAATGGEVGVAAGAKKSKPAPKITLVGSDQSVSIVNLDEAQKISKRRDLKLVKIVDSDMKTQRPVYKLMTSAEYLEEDLKRREEKKRNKQEAAIKGDKLLTISARITEHDLLSKIHNVQKWLNKHYEVRVIVSGDGDKSKQETVASAFESHVKDIGRIVQKRFRENDMRFQILPVANASDNVPNTATAGASKKPAGKHPAGGADQHQSVRAFHSSAPIVLAA
;
A
#
# COMPACT_ATOMS: atom_id res chain seq x y z
N MET A 1 10.67 -18.89 76.89
CA MET A 1 10.51 -17.61 76.16
C MET A 1 11.86 -17.22 75.59
N ASN A 2 11.90 -16.94 74.28
CA ASN A 2 13.00 -16.39 73.47
C ASN A 2 14.30 -17.21 73.33
N VAL A 3 14.36 -18.02 72.27
CA VAL A 3 15.63 -18.45 71.65
C VAL A 3 15.79 -17.69 70.34
N LEU A 4 16.56 -16.60 70.36
CA LEU A 4 16.90 -15.80 69.18
C LEU A 4 18.06 -16.46 68.43
N GLY A 5 17.72 -17.26 67.42
CA GLY A 5 18.68 -17.80 66.45
C GLY A 5 19.15 -16.71 65.49
N ARG A 6 20.45 -16.39 65.54
CA ARG A 6 21.13 -15.52 64.58
C ARG A 6 21.27 -16.25 63.25
N ILE A 7 20.54 -15.79 62.23
CA ILE A 7 20.70 -16.25 60.85
C ILE A 7 21.72 -15.33 60.16
N VAL A 8 22.96 -15.81 60.03
CA VAL A 8 23.99 -15.22 59.17
C VAL A 8 23.74 -15.65 57.73
N HIS A 9 23.14 -14.77 56.93
CA HIS A 9 23.07 -14.95 55.48
C HIS A 9 24.40 -14.52 54.86
N THR A 10 25.29 -15.48 54.65
CA THR A 10 26.49 -15.33 53.81
C THR A 10 26.05 -15.26 52.34
N THR A 11 26.12 -14.07 51.75
CA THR A 11 25.93 -13.85 50.31
C THR A 11 27.13 -14.42 49.55
N ILE A 12 26.94 -15.59 48.94
CA ILE A 12 27.90 -16.18 48.00
C ILE A 12 27.80 -15.42 46.67
N TYR A 13 28.81 -14.61 46.35
CA TYR A 13 29.00 -14.02 45.03
C TYR A 13 29.46 -15.12 44.04
N CYS A 14 28.51 -15.73 43.33
CA CYS A 14 28.81 -16.55 42.16
C CYS A 14 29.13 -15.64 40.96
N ARG A 15 30.43 -15.43 40.75
CA ARG A 15 31.00 -14.75 39.58
C ARG A 15 30.98 -15.71 38.40
N ALA A 16 29.94 -15.65 37.57
CA ALA A 16 29.85 -16.42 36.33
C ALA A 16 30.80 -15.86 35.24
N PRO A 17 31.56 -16.70 34.53
CA PRO A 17 32.39 -16.25 33.41
C PRO A 17 31.54 -15.95 32.16
N LEU A 18 31.76 -14.78 31.59
CA LEU A 18 31.25 -14.37 30.28
C LEU A 18 31.95 -15.19 29.19
N VAL A 19 31.28 -16.22 28.68
CA VAL A 19 31.64 -16.83 27.39
C VAL A 19 31.06 -15.96 26.29
N THR A 20 31.92 -15.20 25.61
CA THR A 20 31.59 -14.46 24.40
C THR A 20 31.46 -15.45 23.24
N SER A 21 30.28 -16.04 23.06
CA SER A 21 29.94 -16.78 21.85
C SER A 21 29.62 -15.80 20.72
N SER A 22 30.63 -15.56 19.88
CA SER A 22 30.49 -14.89 18.60
C SER A 22 29.65 -15.76 17.64
N LEU A 23 28.32 -15.73 17.79
CA LEU A 23 27.42 -16.18 16.74
C LEU A 23 27.33 -15.08 15.69
N ARG A 24 28.14 -15.26 14.65
CA ARG A 24 28.05 -14.53 13.39
C ARG A 24 26.67 -14.81 12.81
N SER A 25 25.73 -13.91 13.04
CA SER A 25 24.43 -13.90 12.37
C SER A 25 24.69 -13.69 10.88
N VAL A 26 24.56 -14.77 10.11
CA VAL A 26 24.47 -14.69 8.66
C VAL A 26 23.12 -14.04 8.37
N PRO A 27 23.05 -12.86 7.73
CA PRO A 27 21.78 -12.37 7.24
C PRO A 27 21.34 -13.34 6.14
N ALA A 28 20.29 -14.11 6.41
CA ALA A 28 19.51 -14.73 5.37
C ALA A 28 18.94 -13.59 4.51
N ALA A 29 19.63 -13.30 3.42
CA ALA A 29 19.13 -12.44 2.37
C ALA A 29 17.89 -13.13 1.80
N VAL A 30 16.72 -12.79 2.35
CA VAL A 30 15.43 -13.05 1.72
C VAL A 30 15.42 -12.17 0.47
N SER A 31 16.02 -12.68 -0.59
CA SER A 31 16.01 -12.07 -1.91
C SER A 31 14.58 -12.13 -2.40
N ASN A 32 13.83 -11.08 -2.08
CA ASN A 32 12.50 -10.85 -2.58
C ASN A 32 12.66 -10.58 -4.09
N HIS A 33 12.65 -11.65 -4.88
CA HIS A 33 12.82 -11.60 -6.33
C HIS A 33 11.56 -10.95 -6.91
N HIS A 34 11.58 -9.63 -6.98
CA HIS A 34 10.59 -8.87 -7.71
C HIS A 34 10.77 -9.18 -9.20
N HIS A 35 9.98 -10.11 -9.72
CA HIS A 35 9.95 -10.49 -11.13
C HIS A 35 9.53 -9.29 -11.99
N GLN A 36 10.51 -8.49 -12.40
CA GLN A 36 10.34 -7.47 -13.43
C GLN A 36 10.56 -8.13 -14.78
N ILE A 37 9.47 -8.37 -15.51
CA ILE A 37 9.52 -8.66 -16.94
C ILE A 37 10.25 -7.49 -17.58
N GLN A 38 11.49 -7.71 -18.02
CA GLN A 38 12.19 -6.72 -18.81
C GLN A 38 11.59 -6.73 -20.21
N TYR A 39 10.72 -5.76 -20.48
CA TYR A 39 10.21 -5.49 -21.82
C TYR A 39 11.36 -4.91 -22.65
N ALA A 40 11.87 -5.69 -23.61
CA ALA A 40 12.83 -5.21 -24.60
C ALA A 40 12.09 -4.41 -25.69
N SER A 41 11.66 -3.18 -25.38
CA SER A 41 11.23 -2.21 -26.39
C SER A 41 12.39 -1.26 -26.73
N LYS A 42 13.20 -1.65 -27.72
CA LYS A 42 13.97 -0.65 -28.48
C LYS A 42 12.96 0.15 -29.31
N SER A 43 12.62 1.35 -28.85
CA SER A 43 12.02 2.39 -29.70
C SER A 43 13.00 3.55 -29.77
N SER A 44 13.91 3.48 -30.73
CA SER A 44 14.61 4.66 -31.23
C SER A 44 13.61 5.43 -32.08
N LYS A 45 13.12 6.55 -31.55
CA LYS A 45 12.30 7.53 -32.24
C LYS A 45 13.09 8.10 -33.43
N ALA A 46 12.74 7.69 -34.65
CA ALA A 46 13.20 8.33 -35.86
C ALA A 46 12.42 9.65 -36.02
N ALA A 47 13.16 10.77 -35.96
CA ALA A 47 12.67 12.07 -36.36
C ALA A 47 12.78 12.17 -37.88
N VAL A 48 11.65 12.45 -38.53
CA VAL A 48 11.59 12.80 -39.96
C VAL A 48 12.02 14.26 -40.09
N GLY A 49 13.09 14.50 -40.84
CA GLY A 49 13.55 15.82 -41.26
C GLY A 49 14.05 15.71 -42.70
N ASP A 50 13.38 16.42 -43.60
CA ASP A 50 13.64 16.51 -45.03
C ASP A 50 14.67 17.63 -45.30
N ALA A 51 15.78 17.32 -46.00
CA ALA A 51 16.57 18.25 -46.84
C ALA A 51 17.86 17.59 -47.41
N ALA A 52 17.86 17.44 -48.74
CA ALA A 52 18.92 17.68 -49.75
C ALA A 52 20.44 17.36 -49.53
N THR A 53 20.99 16.69 -50.57
CA THR A 53 22.34 16.83 -51.21
C THR A 53 23.56 16.03 -50.70
N GLY A 54 23.94 15.02 -51.50
CA GLY A 54 25.30 14.79 -52.07
C GLY A 54 26.49 14.34 -51.19
N GLY A 55 27.17 13.25 -51.61
CA GLY A 55 28.59 12.99 -51.29
C GLY A 55 28.93 11.56 -50.84
N GLU A 56 29.86 10.90 -51.54
CA GLU A 56 30.37 9.53 -51.31
C GLU A 56 31.32 9.36 -50.09
N VAL A 57 31.55 8.08 -49.77
CA VAL A 57 32.67 7.46 -49.03
C VAL A 57 32.52 7.26 -47.51
N GLY A 58 32.17 6.02 -47.15
CA GLY A 58 32.91 5.17 -46.19
C GLY A 58 33.04 5.61 -44.73
N VAL A 59 32.24 4.99 -43.84
CA VAL A 59 32.61 4.85 -42.42
C VAL A 59 32.34 3.42 -41.96
N ALA A 60 33.43 2.78 -41.55
CA ALA A 60 33.51 1.44 -41.00
C ALA A 60 32.54 1.23 -39.82
N ALA A 61 31.63 0.27 -39.98
CA ALA A 61 30.83 -0.26 -38.89
C ALA A 61 31.77 -0.99 -37.91
N GLY A 62 32.08 -0.35 -36.78
CA GLY A 62 32.81 -0.96 -35.68
C GLY A 62 32.07 -2.19 -35.17
N ALA A 63 32.56 -3.37 -35.55
CA ALA A 63 32.05 -4.65 -35.07
C ALA A 63 32.29 -4.78 -33.57
N LYS A 64 31.29 -4.40 -32.76
CA LYS A 64 31.28 -4.73 -31.34
C LYS A 64 31.23 -6.25 -31.24
N LYS A 65 32.30 -6.86 -30.74
CA LYS A 65 32.40 -8.29 -30.45
C LYS A 65 31.16 -8.69 -29.62
N SER A 66 30.29 -9.49 -30.23
CA SER A 66 29.07 -10.02 -29.61
C SER A 66 29.48 -10.78 -28.34
N LYS A 67 28.90 -10.42 -27.19
CA LYS A 67 29.08 -11.22 -25.98
C LYS A 67 28.56 -12.64 -26.27
N PRO A 68 29.24 -13.71 -25.81
CA PRO A 68 28.75 -15.06 -26.00
C PRO A 68 27.34 -15.17 -25.41
N ALA A 69 26.41 -15.72 -26.20
CA ALA A 69 25.02 -15.85 -25.79
C ALA A 69 24.95 -16.69 -24.50
N PRO A 70 24.24 -16.21 -23.47
CA PRO A 70 24.12 -16.97 -22.23
C PRO A 70 23.36 -18.27 -22.48
N LYS A 71 23.82 -19.34 -21.85
CA LYS A 71 23.10 -20.62 -21.78
C LYS A 71 21.94 -20.50 -20.81
N ILE A 72 20.75 -20.85 -21.26
CA ILE A 72 19.49 -20.70 -20.52
C ILE A 72 18.78 -22.06 -20.40
N THR A 73 17.90 -22.15 -19.42
CA THR A 73 16.94 -23.25 -19.32
C THR A 73 15.64 -22.82 -20.01
N LEU A 74 15.28 -23.49 -21.10
CA LEU A 74 14.08 -23.23 -21.89
C LEU A 74 12.98 -24.22 -21.54
N VAL A 75 11.81 -23.70 -21.19
CA VAL A 75 10.57 -24.45 -20.98
C VAL A 75 9.68 -24.28 -22.22
N GLY A 76 9.35 -25.39 -22.87
CA GLY A 76 8.42 -25.43 -24.00
C GLY A 76 6.97 -25.16 -23.59
N SER A 77 6.09 -25.00 -24.58
CA SER A 77 4.64 -24.90 -24.36
C SER A 77 4.03 -26.19 -23.79
N ASP A 78 4.66 -27.32 -24.07
CA ASP A 78 4.37 -28.67 -23.55
C ASP A 78 5.03 -28.95 -22.20
N GLN A 79 5.58 -27.93 -21.53
CA GLN A 79 6.35 -28.04 -20.28
C GLN A 79 7.65 -28.86 -20.39
N SER A 80 8.11 -29.18 -21.61
CA SER A 80 9.40 -29.81 -21.82
C SER A 80 10.54 -28.87 -21.42
N VAL A 81 11.55 -29.38 -20.71
CA VAL A 81 12.70 -28.60 -20.25
C VAL A 81 13.92 -28.96 -21.09
N SER A 82 14.54 -27.95 -21.71
CA SER A 82 15.75 -28.10 -22.52
C SER A 82 16.77 -27.01 -22.19
N ILE A 83 18.06 -27.31 -22.37
CA ILE A 83 19.14 -26.33 -22.15
C ILE A 83 19.61 -25.86 -23.52
N VAL A 84 19.44 -24.57 -23.80
CA VAL A 84 19.77 -23.96 -25.12
C VAL A 84 20.43 -22.61 -24.93
N ASN A 85 21.00 -22.07 -26.01
CA ASN A 85 21.49 -20.69 -26.00
C ASN A 85 20.32 -19.70 -26.13
N LEU A 86 20.46 -18.49 -25.58
CA LEU A 86 19.44 -17.44 -25.68
C LEU A 86 19.05 -17.15 -27.15
N ASP A 87 20.03 -17.13 -28.06
CA ASP A 87 19.80 -16.87 -29.49
C ASP A 87 18.99 -17.99 -30.15
N GLU A 88 19.22 -19.24 -29.77
CA GLU A 88 18.48 -20.40 -30.28
C GLU A 88 17.03 -20.36 -29.79
N ALA A 89 16.82 -20.06 -28.51
CA ALA A 89 15.48 -19.90 -27.96
C ALA A 89 14.70 -18.78 -28.66
N GLN A 90 15.36 -17.66 -28.99
CA GLN A 90 14.75 -16.58 -29.78
C GLN A 90 14.38 -17.03 -31.19
N LYS A 91 15.23 -17.83 -31.84
CA LYS A 91 14.91 -18.42 -33.16
C LYS A 91 13.71 -19.37 -33.08
N ILE A 92 13.63 -20.20 -32.04
CA ILE A 92 12.51 -21.12 -31.81
C ILE A 92 11.21 -20.34 -31.58
N SER A 93 11.26 -19.30 -30.76
CA SER A 93 10.14 -18.39 -30.50
C SER A 93 9.61 -17.76 -31.79
N LYS A 94 10.50 -17.19 -32.62
CA LYS A 94 10.12 -16.59 -33.91
C LYS A 94 9.59 -17.60 -34.92
N ARG A 95 10.15 -18.82 -34.94
CA ARG A 95 9.71 -19.87 -35.89
C ARG A 95 8.31 -20.39 -35.58
N ARG A 96 7.92 -20.40 -34.30
CA ARG A 96 6.64 -20.94 -33.82
C ARG A 96 5.62 -19.83 -33.49
N ASP A 97 5.96 -18.57 -33.74
CA ASP A 97 5.16 -17.39 -33.34
C ASP A 97 4.78 -17.35 -31.85
N LEU A 98 5.65 -17.91 -31.00
CA LEU A 98 5.49 -17.94 -29.54
C LEU A 98 6.28 -16.81 -28.89
N LYS A 99 5.88 -16.38 -27.70
CA LYS A 99 6.59 -15.38 -26.90
C LYS A 99 7.58 -16.07 -25.96
N LEU A 100 8.84 -15.65 -26.03
CA LEU A 100 9.87 -16.06 -25.07
C LEU A 100 9.83 -15.12 -23.84
N VAL A 101 9.45 -15.65 -22.68
CA VAL A 101 9.26 -14.88 -21.44
C VAL A 101 10.25 -15.36 -20.38
N LYS A 102 10.95 -14.44 -19.73
CA LYS A 102 11.82 -14.75 -18.59
C LYS A 102 10.98 -14.93 -17.33
N ILE A 103 11.02 -16.11 -16.71
CA ILE A 103 10.25 -16.41 -15.49
C ILE A 103 11.14 -16.21 -14.27
N VAL A 104 12.32 -16.85 -14.23
CA VAL A 104 13.23 -16.84 -13.08
C VAL A 104 14.60 -16.34 -13.51
N ASP A 105 15.21 -15.47 -12.69
CA ASP A 105 16.54 -14.91 -12.96
C ASP A 105 17.65 -15.95 -12.82
N SER A 106 17.54 -16.87 -11.88
CA SER A 106 18.44 -18.00 -11.72
C SER A 106 17.69 -19.13 -11.01
N ASP A 107 17.65 -20.31 -11.64
CA ASP A 107 17.09 -21.50 -11.02
C ASP A 107 18.00 -22.01 -9.89
N MET A 108 17.40 -22.54 -8.83
CA MET A 108 18.14 -23.06 -7.68
C MET A 108 19.03 -24.25 -8.05
N LYS A 109 18.57 -25.11 -8.97
CA LYS A 109 19.29 -26.34 -9.35
C LYS A 109 20.40 -26.10 -10.35
N THR A 110 20.15 -25.25 -11.35
CA THR A 110 21.06 -25.07 -12.48
C THR A 110 21.77 -23.73 -12.49
N GLN A 111 21.37 -22.77 -11.63
CA GLN A 111 21.87 -21.39 -11.59
C GLN A 111 21.79 -20.68 -12.96
N ARG A 112 20.94 -21.19 -13.88
CA ARG A 112 20.67 -20.61 -15.19
C ARG A 112 19.35 -19.85 -15.15
N PRO A 113 19.21 -18.74 -15.89
CA PRO A 113 17.92 -18.09 -16.03
C PRO A 113 16.94 -19.00 -16.78
N VAL A 114 15.69 -19.01 -16.31
CA VAL A 114 14.62 -19.84 -16.88
C VAL A 114 13.73 -18.99 -17.75
N TYR A 115 13.59 -19.41 -19.01
CA TYR A 115 12.68 -18.82 -19.97
C TYR A 115 11.60 -19.81 -20.36
N LYS A 116 10.37 -19.33 -20.53
CA LYS A 116 9.21 -20.11 -20.95
C LYS A 116 8.70 -19.59 -22.30
N LEU A 117 8.38 -20.51 -23.20
CA LEU A 117 7.62 -20.21 -24.42
C LEU A 117 6.14 -20.20 -24.08
N MET A 118 5.46 -19.10 -24.37
CA MET A 118 4.02 -18.92 -24.12
C MET A 118 3.33 -18.43 -25.39
N THR A 119 2.05 -18.77 -25.54
CA THR A 119 1.24 -18.19 -26.60
C THR A 119 0.95 -16.72 -26.32
N SER A 120 0.55 -15.96 -27.35
CA SER A 120 0.22 -14.54 -27.17
C SER A 120 -0.99 -14.34 -26.25
N ALA A 121 -1.97 -15.26 -26.26
CA ALA A 121 -3.16 -15.20 -25.41
C ALA A 121 -2.79 -15.43 -23.94
N GLU A 122 -2.08 -16.52 -23.64
CA GLU A 122 -1.60 -16.83 -22.28
C GLU A 122 -0.75 -15.70 -21.69
N TYR A 123 0.09 -15.07 -22.51
CA TYR A 123 0.92 -13.95 -22.09
C TYR A 123 0.08 -12.74 -21.63
N LEU A 124 -1.01 -12.43 -22.32
CA LEU A 124 -1.90 -11.32 -21.95
C LEU A 124 -2.64 -11.61 -20.64
N GLU A 125 -3.14 -12.83 -20.47
CA GLU A 125 -3.83 -13.26 -19.24
C GLU A 125 -2.90 -13.19 -18.03
N GLU A 126 -1.67 -13.69 -18.15
CA GLU A 126 -0.66 -13.63 -17.09
C GLU A 126 -0.24 -12.19 -16.77
N ASP A 127 -0.15 -11.30 -17.78
CA ASP A 127 0.14 -9.88 -17.54
C ASP A 127 -1.02 -9.18 -16.81
N LEU A 128 -2.27 -9.48 -17.17
CA LEU A 128 -3.46 -8.98 -16.49
C LEU A 128 -3.52 -9.48 -15.03
N LYS A 129 -3.41 -10.79 -14.81
CA LYS A 129 -3.40 -11.39 -13.48
C LYS A 129 -2.29 -10.82 -12.61
N ARG A 130 -1.08 -10.64 -13.17
CA ARG A 130 0.05 -10.02 -12.47
C ARG A 130 -0.18 -8.55 -12.16
N ARG A 131 -0.85 -7.82 -13.05
CA ARG A 131 -1.21 -6.41 -12.83
C ARG A 131 -2.26 -6.29 -11.72
N GLU A 132 -3.22 -7.19 -11.69
CA GLU A 132 -4.23 -7.30 -10.63
C GLU A 132 -3.59 -7.67 -9.29
N GLU A 133 -2.73 -8.68 -9.27
CA GLU A 133 -1.99 -9.06 -8.07
C GLU A 133 -1.10 -7.92 -7.57
N LYS A 134 -0.41 -7.19 -8.45
CA LYS A 134 0.35 -5.99 -8.06
C LYS A 134 -0.55 -4.89 -7.49
N LYS A 135 -1.77 -4.73 -8.01
CA LYS A 135 -2.74 -3.77 -7.46
C LYS A 135 -3.25 -4.24 -6.10
N ARG A 136 -3.60 -5.52 -5.97
CA ARG A 136 -4.05 -6.14 -4.72
C ARG A 136 -2.96 -6.07 -3.66
N ASN A 137 -1.73 -6.47 -3.96
CA ASN A 137 -0.60 -6.40 -3.02
C ASN A 137 -0.27 -4.96 -2.62
N LYS A 138 -0.46 -3.96 -3.51
CA LYS A 138 -0.33 -2.54 -3.15
C LYS A 138 -1.46 -2.05 -2.24
N GLN A 139 -2.66 -2.64 -2.37
CA GLN A 139 -3.80 -2.36 -1.48
C GLN A 139 -3.64 -3.09 -0.14
N GLU A 140 -3.18 -4.34 -0.15
CA GLU A 140 -2.90 -5.19 1.02
C GLU A 140 -1.66 -4.73 1.80
N ALA A 141 -0.66 -4.13 1.13
CA ALA A 141 0.38 -3.33 1.77
C ALA A 141 -0.24 -2.01 2.27
N ALA A 142 -1.20 -2.15 3.19
CA ALA A 142 -2.11 -1.12 3.67
C ALA A 142 -1.45 -0.08 4.58
N ILE A 143 -0.11 -0.07 4.68
CA ILE A 143 0.66 0.91 5.46
C ILE A 143 1.75 1.47 4.54
N LYS A 144 1.62 2.74 4.16
CA LYS A 144 2.54 3.42 3.25
C LYS A 144 3.83 3.90 3.93
N GLY A 145 3.81 4.04 5.25
CA GLY A 145 4.92 4.55 6.05
C GLY A 145 4.43 5.10 7.38
N ASP A 146 5.35 5.66 8.17
CA ASP A 146 5.08 6.24 9.48
C ASP A 146 5.07 7.78 9.49
N LYS A 147 4.26 8.36 10.36
CA LYS A 147 4.19 9.79 10.65
C LYS A 147 4.35 10.00 12.15
N LEU A 148 5.26 10.89 12.52
CA LEU A 148 5.50 11.27 13.90
C LEU A 148 4.72 12.54 14.24
N LEU A 149 3.95 12.51 15.32
CA LEU A 149 3.27 13.65 15.89
C LEU A 149 3.74 13.85 17.32
N THR A 150 4.26 15.03 17.62
CA THR A 150 4.64 15.43 18.98
C THR A 150 3.70 16.52 19.47
N ILE A 151 3.12 16.33 20.64
CA ILE A 151 2.20 17.27 21.29
C ILE A 151 2.54 17.41 22.77
N SER A 152 2.25 18.57 23.35
CA SER A 152 2.43 18.81 24.78
C SER A 152 1.16 18.45 25.55
N ALA A 153 1.31 17.98 26.78
CA ALA A 153 0.20 17.72 27.70
C ALA A 153 -0.54 19.00 28.16
N ARG A 154 0.05 20.19 27.97
CA ARG A 154 -0.56 21.50 28.29
C ARG A 154 -1.32 22.14 27.11
N ILE A 155 -1.54 21.39 26.03
CA ILE A 155 -2.26 21.84 24.84
C ILE A 155 -3.71 22.26 25.17
N THR A 156 -4.22 23.26 24.46
CA THR A 156 -5.62 23.67 24.57
C THR A 156 -6.54 22.72 23.80
N GLU A 157 -7.81 22.66 24.18
CA GLU A 157 -8.79 21.76 23.55
C GLU A 157 -8.93 22.02 22.03
N HIS A 158 -8.93 23.29 21.62
CA HIS A 158 -9.03 23.65 20.20
C HIS A 158 -7.84 23.16 19.35
N ASP A 159 -6.60 23.32 19.85
CA ASP A 159 -5.42 22.84 19.12
C ASP A 159 -5.39 21.30 19.12
N LEU A 160 -5.81 20.65 20.20
CA LEU A 160 -5.93 19.19 20.27
C LEU A 160 -6.83 18.63 19.16
N LEU A 161 -8.02 19.22 18.96
CA LEU A 161 -8.94 18.82 17.88
C LEU A 161 -8.30 18.99 16.50
N SER A 162 -7.56 20.08 16.30
CA SER A 162 -6.82 20.32 15.05
C SER A 162 -5.75 19.25 14.78
N LYS A 163 -5.03 18.81 15.83
CA LYS A 163 -4.07 17.69 15.72
C LYS A 163 -4.78 16.38 15.42
N ILE A 164 -5.91 16.10 16.05
CA ILE A 164 -6.74 14.92 15.78
C ILE A 164 -7.18 14.89 14.32
N HIS A 165 -7.64 16.00 13.75
CA HIS A 165 -7.99 16.08 12.33
C HIS A 165 -6.80 15.76 11.41
N ASN A 166 -5.59 16.18 11.76
CA ASN A 166 -4.39 15.81 11.00
C ASN A 166 -4.10 14.32 11.08
N VAL A 167 -4.27 13.71 12.26
CA VAL A 167 -4.15 12.26 12.44
C VAL A 167 -5.18 11.52 11.60
N GLN A 168 -6.45 11.92 11.62
CA GLN A 168 -7.50 11.33 10.78
C GLN A 168 -7.13 11.41 9.29
N LYS A 169 -6.63 12.55 8.81
CA LYS A 169 -6.15 12.71 7.43
C LYS A 169 -5.00 11.76 7.08
N TRP A 170 -4.09 11.48 8.02
CA TRP A 170 -2.99 10.54 7.80
C TRP A 170 -3.46 9.09 7.80
N LEU A 171 -4.36 8.73 8.70
CA LEU A 171 -4.94 7.38 8.76
C LEU A 171 -5.75 7.06 7.49
N ASN A 172 -6.55 8.01 6.99
CA ASN A 172 -7.27 7.88 5.71
C ASN A 172 -6.33 7.66 4.52
N LYS A 173 -5.09 8.15 4.61
CA LYS A 173 -4.08 7.95 3.57
C LYS A 173 -3.28 6.66 3.77
N HIS A 174 -3.64 5.82 4.75
CA HIS A 174 -2.96 4.58 5.11
C HIS A 174 -1.54 4.80 5.66
N TYR A 175 -1.36 5.86 6.47
CA TYR A 175 -0.13 6.05 7.25
C TYR A 175 -0.32 5.56 8.68
N GLU A 176 0.74 4.96 9.21
CA GLU A 176 0.85 4.65 10.63
C GLU A 176 1.25 5.92 11.39
N VAL A 177 0.55 6.25 12.47
CA VAL A 177 0.83 7.48 13.23
C VAL A 177 1.43 7.13 14.58
N ARG A 178 2.63 7.62 14.86
CA ARG A 178 3.27 7.59 16.17
C ARG A 178 3.02 8.91 16.87
N VAL A 179 2.32 8.88 17.99
CA VAL A 179 2.02 10.06 18.80
C VAL A 179 2.91 10.05 20.04
N ILE A 180 3.60 11.16 20.28
CA ILE A 180 4.37 11.44 21.47
C ILE A 180 3.70 12.60 22.21
N VAL A 181 3.26 12.33 23.43
CA VAL A 181 2.70 13.32 24.35
C VAL A 181 3.75 13.64 25.39
N SER A 182 4.37 14.81 25.28
CA SER A 182 5.34 15.30 26.25
C SER A 182 4.63 16.04 27.37
N GLY A 183 4.74 15.57 28.60
CA GLY A 183 4.17 16.26 29.74
C GLY A 183 5.07 16.13 30.94
N ASP A 184 5.47 17.25 31.53
CA ASP A 184 6.38 17.42 32.67
C ASP A 184 5.95 16.67 33.96
N GLY A 185 5.82 15.34 33.92
CA GLY A 185 5.36 14.48 35.01
C GLY A 185 3.85 14.39 35.18
N ASP A 186 3.06 15.26 34.52
CA ASP A 186 1.60 15.33 34.64
C ASP A 186 0.88 14.16 33.92
N LYS A 187 0.88 12.97 34.53
CA LYS A 187 0.27 11.75 33.97
C LYS A 187 -1.24 11.91 33.66
N SER A 188 -1.98 12.59 34.52
CA SER A 188 -3.43 12.77 34.35
C SER A 188 -3.78 13.53 33.08
N LYS A 189 -3.06 14.61 32.77
CA LYS A 189 -3.29 15.41 31.55
C LYS A 189 -2.91 14.63 30.29
N GLN A 190 -1.81 13.89 30.35
CA GLN A 190 -1.39 13.02 29.24
C GLN A 190 -2.46 11.97 28.93
N GLU A 191 -3.06 11.37 29.96
CA GLU A 191 -4.14 10.40 29.81
C GLU A 191 -5.41 11.01 29.22
N THR A 192 -5.80 12.22 29.63
CA THR A 192 -6.91 12.96 29.01
C THR A 192 -6.70 13.17 27.52
N VAL A 193 -5.50 13.60 27.12
CA VAL A 193 -5.14 13.77 25.71
C VAL A 193 -5.25 12.44 24.96
N ALA A 194 -4.71 11.35 25.50
CA ALA A 194 -4.80 10.04 24.85
C ALA A 194 -6.24 9.50 24.75
N SER A 195 -7.07 9.73 25.76
CA SER A 195 -8.49 9.37 25.73
C SER A 195 -9.24 10.14 24.64
N ALA A 196 -8.93 11.42 24.47
CA ALA A 196 -9.49 12.24 23.38
C ALA A 196 -9.13 11.69 21.99
N PHE A 197 -7.87 11.28 21.77
CA PHE A 197 -7.47 10.61 20.52
C PHE A 197 -8.25 9.31 20.32
N GLU A 198 -8.40 8.50 21.36
CA GLU A 198 -9.09 7.22 21.29
C GLU A 198 -10.55 7.41 20.83
N SER A 199 -11.28 8.36 21.42
CA SER A 199 -12.67 8.62 21.05
C SER A 199 -12.85 9.04 19.59
N HIS A 200 -11.97 9.88 19.05
CA HIS A 200 -12.10 10.42 17.69
C HIS A 200 -11.48 9.55 16.59
N VAL A 201 -10.66 8.56 16.96
CA VAL A 201 -9.92 7.72 16.02
C VAL A 201 -10.51 6.31 15.90
N LYS A 202 -11.39 5.89 16.84
CA LYS A 202 -12.06 4.57 16.84
C LYS A 202 -12.64 4.15 15.48
N ASP A 203 -13.19 5.09 14.72
CA ASP A 203 -13.85 4.81 13.46
C ASP A 203 -12.88 4.50 12.30
N ILE A 204 -11.63 4.96 12.39
CA ILE A 204 -10.64 4.93 11.27
C ILE A 204 -9.41 4.09 11.64
N GLY A 205 -9.09 4.00 12.93
CA GLY A 205 -7.83 3.44 13.39
C GLY A 205 -7.93 2.74 14.74
N ARG A 206 -6.99 1.84 14.96
CA ARG A 206 -6.82 1.12 16.22
C ARG A 206 -5.54 1.58 16.90
N ILE A 207 -5.67 2.01 18.15
CA ILE A 207 -4.51 2.29 19.00
C ILE A 207 -3.90 0.96 19.47
N VAL A 208 -2.58 0.83 19.33
CA VAL A 208 -1.86 -0.42 19.62
C VAL A 208 -1.48 -0.50 21.09
N GLN A 209 -0.36 0.12 21.47
CA GLN A 209 0.19 0.04 22.82
C GLN A 209 0.54 1.44 23.30
N LYS A 210 -0.04 1.85 24.43
CA LYS A 210 0.35 3.06 25.16
C LYS A 210 1.57 2.71 26.02
N ARG A 211 2.68 3.41 25.83
CA ARG A 211 3.92 3.23 26.60
C ARG A 211 4.30 4.54 27.25
N PHE A 212 4.63 4.50 28.53
CA PHE A 212 5.18 5.65 29.26
C PHE A 212 6.71 5.54 29.29
N ARG A 213 7.41 6.61 28.91
CA ARG A 213 8.87 6.69 28.89
C ARG A 213 9.29 7.98 29.57
N GLU A 214 9.82 7.87 30.78
CA GLU A 214 10.37 8.96 31.59
C GLU A 214 9.36 10.09 31.83
N ASN A 215 9.22 10.99 30.86
CA ASN A 215 8.32 12.15 30.87
C ASN A 215 7.32 12.16 29.70
N ASP A 216 7.52 11.31 28.69
CA ASP A 216 6.68 11.25 27.50
C ASP A 216 5.81 9.99 27.50
N MET A 217 4.54 10.15 27.10
CA MET A 217 3.71 9.02 26.70
C MET A 217 3.75 8.83 25.18
N ARG A 218 4.00 7.61 24.73
CA ARG A 218 4.09 7.26 23.31
C ARG A 218 3.07 6.19 22.98
N PHE A 219 2.33 6.38 21.90
CA PHE A 219 1.43 5.36 21.38
C PHE A 219 1.41 5.41 19.86
N GLN A 220 0.98 4.29 19.27
CA GLN A 220 0.91 4.12 17.84
C GLN A 220 -0.51 3.81 17.43
N ILE A 221 -0.92 4.42 16.33
CA ILE A 221 -2.24 4.27 15.73
C ILE A 221 -2.05 3.62 14.37
N LEU A 222 -2.65 2.44 14.22
CA LEU A 222 -2.71 1.73 12.95
C LEU A 222 -4.02 2.07 12.24
N PRO A 223 -3.99 2.34 10.93
CA PRO A 223 -5.21 2.46 10.15
C PRO A 223 -5.91 1.10 10.11
N VAL A 224 -7.20 1.07 10.44
CA VAL A 224 -8.03 -0.11 10.21
C VAL A 224 -8.49 -0.01 8.76
N ALA A 225 -8.24 -1.05 7.96
CA ALA A 225 -8.81 -1.11 6.62
C ALA A 225 -10.33 -1.29 6.78
N ASN A 226 -11.05 -0.17 6.87
CA ASN A 226 -12.50 -0.19 6.93
C ASN A 226 -13.01 -0.81 5.62
N ALA A 227 -13.64 -1.97 5.73
CA ALA A 227 -14.28 -2.64 4.60
C ALA A 227 -15.46 -1.85 4.00
N SER A 228 -15.86 -0.73 4.61
CA SER A 228 -17.02 0.08 4.23
C SER A 228 -16.80 1.07 3.09
N ASP A 229 -15.56 1.33 2.67
CA ASP A 229 -15.29 2.24 1.53
C ASP A 229 -15.35 1.55 0.16
N ASN A 230 -15.75 0.27 0.11
CA ASN A 230 -15.95 -0.48 -1.15
C ASN A 230 -17.44 -0.56 -1.51
N VAL A 231 -18.10 0.59 -1.64
CA VAL A 231 -19.41 0.68 -2.31
C VAL A 231 -19.16 1.14 -3.75
N PRO A 232 -19.29 0.25 -4.76
CA PRO A 232 -19.32 0.67 -6.14
C PRO A 232 -20.58 1.50 -6.35
N ASN A 233 -20.41 2.77 -6.73
CA ASN A 233 -21.50 3.60 -7.20
C ASN A 233 -21.98 3.06 -8.56
N THR A 234 -22.87 2.07 -8.56
CA THR A 234 -23.60 1.63 -9.75
C THR A 234 -24.80 2.55 -9.92
N ALA A 235 -24.79 3.29 -11.04
CA ALA A 235 -25.85 4.14 -11.51
C ALA A 235 -27.20 3.43 -11.56
N THR A 236 -28.23 4.02 -10.97
CA THR A 236 -29.63 3.63 -11.16
C THR A 236 -30.28 4.56 -12.18
N ALA A 237 -30.43 4.04 -13.40
CA ALA A 237 -31.39 4.52 -14.39
C ALA A 237 -32.54 3.49 -14.48
N GLY A 238 -33.79 3.96 -14.54
CA GLY A 238 -34.89 3.21 -15.19
C GLY A 238 -35.93 2.51 -14.31
N ALA A 239 -36.99 3.26 -13.98
CA ALA A 239 -38.41 2.96 -14.17
C ALA A 239 -39.08 1.62 -13.75
N SER A 240 -40.26 1.84 -13.12
CA SER A 240 -41.57 1.16 -13.27
C SER A 240 -41.95 0.00 -12.33
N LYS A 241 -42.92 0.26 -11.44
CA LYS A 241 -44.21 -0.47 -11.41
C LYS A 241 -45.29 0.22 -10.53
N LYS A 242 -46.47 0.37 -11.12
CA LYS A 242 -47.79 0.72 -10.54
C LYS A 242 -48.32 -0.47 -9.70
N PRO A 243 -49.22 -0.26 -8.72
CA PRO A 243 -50.63 -0.58 -8.99
C PRO A 243 -51.64 0.40 -8.35
N ALA A 244 -52.87 0.34 -8.86
CA ALA A 244 -54.01 1.18 -8.52
C ALA A 244 -55.04 0.44 -7.65
N GLY A 245 -55.80 1.20 -6.85
CA GLY A 245 -57.11 0.83 -6.31
C GLY A 245 -57.49 1.73 -5.11
N LYS A 246 -58.77 1.91 -4.73
CA LYS A 246 -59.87 2.68 -5.34
C LYS A 246 -60.91 2.96 -4.21
N HIS A 247 -61.41 4.21 -4.10
CA HIS A 247 -62.63 4.71 -3.39
C HIS A 247 -62.70 4.74 -1.82
N PRO A 248 -63.66 5.47 -1.19
CA PRO A 248 -64.14 6.86 -1.40
C PRO A 248 -64.50 7.68 -0.09
N ALA A 249 -64.70 9.00 -0.24
CA ALA A 249 -65.67 9.95 0.36
C ALA A 249 -66.01 10.06 1.89
N GLY A 250 -66.07 11.33 2.35
CA GLY A 250 -66.83 11.87 3.51
C GLY A 250 -66.00 12.07 4.80
N GLY A 251 -65.98 13.20 5.53
CA GLY A 251 -66.63 14.51 5.52
C GLY A 251 -66.40 15.18 6.91
N ALA A 252 -66.32 16.53 6.97
CA ALA A 252 -66.53 17.42 8.15
C ALA A 252 -65.62 17.22 9.41
N ASP A 253 -65.16 18.18 10.21
CA ASP A 253 -65.26 19.63 10.33
C ASP A 253 -64.23 20.10 11.41
N GLN A 254 -64.02 21.41 11.49
CA GLN A 254 -63.61 22.23 12.64
C GLN A 254 -62.14 22.65 12.90
N HIS A 255 -61.97 23.95 12.62
CA HIS A 255 -61.47 25.03 13.49
C HIS A 255 -59.96 25.36 13.51
N GLN A 256 -59.64 26.52 12.91
CA GLN A 256 -59.12 27.76 13.55
C GLN A 256 -57.62 27.66 13.83
N SER A 257 -56.74 28.59 13.49
CA SER A 257 -56.73 30.02 13.20
C SER A 257 -55.28 30.27 12.67
N VAL A 258 -54.86 31.28 11.92
CA VAL A 258 -55.12 32.72 11.90
C VAL A 258 -54.76 33.22 10.50
N ARG A 259 -55.53 34.22 10.05
CA ARG A 259 -55.31 34.95 8.81
C ARG A 259 -54.22 36.01 9.00
N ALA A 260 -53.71 36.45 7.84
CA ALA A 260 -53.37 37.84 7.51
C ALA A 260 -51.89 38.23 7.56
N PHE A 261 -51.33 39.00 6.63
CA PHE A 261 -51.83 39.67 5.41
C PHE A 261 -50.55 40.18 4.68
N HIS A 262 -50.48 40.08 3.34
CA HIS A 262 -50.01 41.13 2.39
C HIS A 262 -48.52 41.58 2.44
N SER A 263 -47.82 41.95 1.36
CA SER A 263 -48.09 42.15 -0.07
C SER A 263 -46.75 42.45 -0.77
N SER A 264 -46.61 41.95 -2.00
CA SER A 264 -45.95 42.53 -3.18
C SER A 264 -44.44 42.86 -3.23
N ALA A 265 -43.85 42.27 -4.28
CA ALA A 265 -42.61 42.50 -5.04
C ALA A 265 -42.45 43.97 -5.57
N PRO A 266 -41.44 44.34 -6.42
CA PRO A 266 -40.50 43.50 -7.18
C PRO A 266 -39.04 43.97 -7.36
N ILE A 267 -38.29 43.03 -7.93
CA ILE A 267 -37.00 43.12 -8.62
C ILE A 267 -37.09 44.09 -9.82
N VAL A 268 -36.11 44.96 -9.99
CA VAL A 268 -35.86 45.73 -11.22
C VAL A 268 -34.61 45.19 -11.90
N LEU A 269 -34.74 44.94 -13.21
CA LEU A 269 -33.74 44.52 -14.19
C LEU A 269 -33.30 45.75 -15.02
N ALA A 270 -32.15 45.64 -15.69
CA ALA A 270 -31.51 46.56 -16.66
C ALA A 270 -30.60 47.64 -16.04
N ALA A 271 -29.41 47.91 -16.55
CA ALA A 271 -28.85 47.69 -17.89
C ALA A 271 -27.45 47.04 -17.86
#